data_AF-A0A244EGF9-F1
#
_entry.id   AF-A0A244EGF9-F1
#
_cell.length_a   1.000
_cell.length_b   1.000
_cell.length_c   1.000
_cell.angle_alpha   90.00
_cell.angle_beta   90.00
_cell.angle_gamma   90.00
#
_symmetry.space_group_name_H-M   'P 1'
#
loop_
_entity.id
_entity.type
_entity.pdbx_description
1 polymer ?
#
loop_
_entity_poly.entity_id
_entity_poly.type
_entity_poly.pdbx_seq_one_letter_code
_entity_poly.pdbx_strand_id
1 'polypeptide(L)'
;MNSVYSLLLAQALLGAFDNLWHHELGARLPQRASARHELALHAAREAIYALLFVGLAWLEWRGLWVLMPTGLLLIELVITGVDFLEEDRTRTLPPLERVLHTVLAVGFGALLGLLAPVFLQWLRSPSALIVVHQGTWSWCFTFGGLAVMLWSVRNLRAAMHWHAAAGRQDVTPARVRRTSVGANAPAVLVTGGTGFLGAALVRGLLDDAQRVIVLTRDVRQARRQFDDRVWAVDRLDDIPPETRIQAVVHLAGAPVLGLPWTAPRRRLLIESRTRTMQSLLQLMRRLDDPPRVLVSASAVGYYGLPGAQLQLNEAAPPDPDRFQSALCVAAEHEARRAEALDVRVVCLRLGIVLGHGGGAFPGLDAAARLGLGARIGSGRQPVPWVHVDDAIALMRFAMAHEGLHGPVNGVAPGMVAQAQFAREIAAVHGRRARLRVPAWLLERLLGEMAELLTQGQRVAPIVALRAGFRFAYPSLPVALRQLAAADA
;
A
#
# COMPACT_ATOMS: atom_id res chain seq x y z
N MET A 1 -29.32 23.88 15.96
CA MET A 1 -29.27 22.93 14.84
C MET A 1 -28.07 23.15 13.92
N ASN A 2 -27.68 24.39 13.60
CA ASN A 2 -26.49 24.65 12.75
C ASN A 2 -25.21 23.96 13.24
N SER A 3 -24.91 23.94 14.54
CA SER A 3 -23.74 23.24 15.07
C SER A 3 -23.78 21.72 14.87
N VAL A 4 -24.97 21.11 15.00
CA VAL A 4 -25.20 19.68 14.71
C VAL A 4 -24.92 19.42 13.23
N TYR A 5 -25.46 20.27 12.34
CA TYR A 5 -25.29 20.09 10.90
C TYR A 5 -23.85 20.29 10.43
N SER A 6 -23.14 21.28 10.96
CA SER A 6 -21.72 21.48 10.66
C SER A 6 -20.87 20.28 11.12
N LEU A 7 -21.11 19.76 12.33
CA LEU A 7 -20.38 18.61 12.85
C LEU A 7 -20.70 17.33 12.07
N LEU A 8 -21.98 17.12 11.74
CA LEU A 8 -22.44 15.98 10.94
C LEU A 8 -21.83 16.00 9.53
N LEU A 9 -21.76 17.16 8.89
CA LEU A 9 -21.09 17.32 7.59
C LEU A 9 -19.57 17.07 7.70
N ALA A 10 -18.92 17.59 8.74
CA ALA A 10 -17.50 17.33 8.97
C ALA A 10 -17.22 15.83 9.17
N GLN A 11 -18.04 15.14 9.95
CA GLN A 11 -17.94 13.68 10.10
C GLN A 11 -18.18 12.94 8.78
N ALA A 12 -19.17 13.36 7.99
CA ALA A 12 -19.44 12.77 6.68
C ALA A 12 -18.22 12.86 5.75
N LEU A 13 -17.57 14.03 5.72
CA LEU A 13 -16.40 14.27 4.89
C LEU A 13 -15.18 13.48 5.38
N LEU A 14 -14.96 13.41 6.69
CA LEU A 14 -13.88 12.61 7.28
C LEU A 14 -14.09 11.11 7.07
N GLY A 15 -15.32 10.60 7.24
CA GLY A 15 -15.65 9.21 6.97
C GLY A 15 -15.54 8.86 5.48
N ALA A 16 -15.95 9.77 4.59
CA ALA A 16 -15.74 9.61 3.15
C ALA A 16 -14.24 9.58 2.79
N PHE A 17 -13.44 10.45 3.41
CA PHE A 17 -11.98 10.43 3.25
C PHE A 17 -11.39 9.11 3.74
N ASP A 18 -11.83 8.61 4.89
CA ASP A 18 -11.35 7.36 5.46
C ASP A 18 -11.63 6.15 4.56
N ASN A 19 -12.89 6.04 4.11
CA ASN A 19 -13.34 5.04 3.15
C ASN A 19 -12.55 5.08 1.84
N LEU A 20 -12.29 6.28 1.31
CA LEU A 20 -11.57 6.41 0.04
C LEU A 20 -10.06 6.20 0.22
N TRP A 21 -9.46 6.73 1.29
CA TRP A 21 -8.01 6.76 1.43
C TRP A 21 -7.47 5.49 2.09
N HIS A 22 -8.00 5.12 3.24
CA HIS A 22 -7.49 3.99 4.01
C HIS A 22 -8.08 2.67 3.53
N HIS A 23 -9.40 2.59 3.33
CA HIS A 23 -10.05 1.33 2.98
C HIS A 23 -9.97 0.99 1.49
N GLU A 24 -10.23 1.96 0.62
CA GLU A 24 -10.19 1.76 -0.83
C GLU A 24 -8.75 1.80 -1.36
N LEU A 25 -8.01 2.89 -1.16
CA LEU A 25 -6.68 3.07 -1.77
C LEU A 25 -5.57 2.35 -0.99
N GLY A 26 -5.59 2.42 0.34
CA GLY A 26 -4.58 1.83 1.21
C GLY A 26 -4.72 0.32 1.37
N ALA A 27 -5.87 -0.13 1.89
CA ALA A 27 -6.13 -1.51 2.26
C ALA A 27 -6.77 -2.34 1.14
N ARG A 28 -7.46 -1.71 0.18
CA ARG A 28 -8.18 -2.36 -0.93
C ARG A 28 -9.11 -3.45 -0.48
N LEU A 29 -9.90 -3.17 0.52
CA LEU A 29 -10.84 -4.14 1.09
C LEU A 29 -11.71 -4.82 0.02
N PRO A 30 -12.27 -4.13 -1.00
CA PRO A 30 -13.11 -4.77 -2.02
C PRO A 30 -12.40 -5.88 -2.81
N GLN A 31 -11.07 -5.84 -2.90
CA GLN A 31 -10.25 -6.79 -3.65
C GLN A 31 -9.76 -7.97 -2.81
N ARG A 32 -10.05 -7.98 -1.50
CA ARG A 32 -9.58 -9.01 -0.56
C ARG A 32 -10.75 -9.87 -0.09
N ALA A 33 -10.70 -11.17 -0.39
CA ALA A 33 -11.68 -12.14 0.11
C ALA A 33 -11.77 -12.14 1.65
N SER A 34 -10.64 -11.90 2.33
CA SER A 34 -10.57 -11.84 3.81
C SER A 34 -11.27 -10.63 4.42
N ALA A 35 -11.53 -9.57 3.64
CA ALA A 35 -12.15 -8.33 4.13
C ALA A 35 -13.68 -8.34 4.06
N ARG A 36 -14.30 -9.50 3.82
CA ARG A 36 -15.76 -9.63 3.67
C ARG A 36 -16.54 -9.07 4.86
N HIS A 37 -16.14 -9.41 6.09
CA HIS A 37 -16.86 -8.99 7.29
C HIS A 37 -16.73 -7.48 7.49
N GLU A 38 -15.53 -6.93 7.28
CA GLU A 38 -15.24 -5.49 7.32
C GLU A 38 -16.10 -4.73 6.28
N LEU A 39 -16.16 -5.20 5.03
CA LEU A 39 -17.02 -4.60 3.98
C LEU A 39 -18.51 -4.65 4.32
N ALA A 40 -18.98 -5.72 4.98
CA ALA A 40 -20.37 -5.82 5.40
C ALA A 40 -20.71 -4.84 6.53
N LEU A 41 -19.79 -4.67 7.50
CA LEU A 41 -19.92 -3.68 8.58
C LEU A 41 -19.94 -2.25 8.01
N HIS A 42 -19.07 -1.93 7.06
CA HIS A 42 -19.05 -0.62 6.39
C HIS A 42 -20.35 -0.37 5.62
N ALA A 43 -20.80 -1.34 4.82
CA ALA A 43 -22.05 -1.22 4.08
C ALA A 43 -23.25 -0.93 5.01
N ALA A 44 -23.33 -1.64 6.15
CA ALA A 44 -24.37 -1.43 7.14
C ALA A 44 -24.29 -0.03 7.79
N ARG A 45 -23.08 0.41 8.17
CA ARG A 45 -22.86 1.75 8.74
C ARG A 45 -23.25 2.85 7.76
N GLU A 46 -22.82 2.75 6.51
CA GLU A 46 -23.12 3.71 5.45
C GLU A 46 -24.62 3.78 5.16
N ALA A 47 -25.33 2.64 5.15
CA ALA A 47 -26.78 2.64 4.99
C ALA A 47 -27.49 3.41 6.11
N ILE A 48 -27.03 3.25 7.36
CA ILE A 48 -27.55 3.99 8.52
C ILE A 48 -27.31 5.50 8.34
N TYR A 49 -26.09 5.90 7.98
CA TYR A 49 -25.77 7.32 7.75
C TYR A 49 -26.59 7.93 6.61
N ALA A 50 -26.81 7.20 5.53
CA ALA A 50 -27.64 7.67 4.42
C ALA A 50 -29.10 7.92 4.86
N LEU A 51 -29.68 7.01 5.64
CA LEU A 51 -31.02 7.18 6.21
C LEU A 51 -31.09 8.37 7.17
N LEU A 52 -30.08 8.53 8.03
CA LEU A 52 -29.99 9.65 8.97
C LEU A 52 -29.84 11.00 8.24
N PHE A 53 -29.02 11.09 7.20
CA PHE A 53 -28.86 12.34 6.43
C PHE A 53 -30.14 12.75 5.72
N VAL A 54 -30.80 11.83 5.00
CA VAL A 54 -32.06 12.14 4.33
C VAL A 54 -33.18 12.44 5.34
N GLY A 55 -33.22 11.69 6.45
CA GLY A 55 -34.18 11.91 7.52
C GLY A 55 -34.01 13.27 8.20
N LEU A 56 -32.79 13.65 8.59
CA LEU A 56 -32.51 14.94 9.23
C LEU A 56 -32.60 16.13 8.27
N ALA A 57 -32.48 15.89 6.96
CA ALA A 57 -32.63 16.91 5.94
C ALA A 57 -34.06 17.45 5.84
N TRP A 58 -35.05 16.57 6.00
CA TRP A 58 -36.43 16.87 5.63
C TRP A 58 -37.45 16.61 6.73
N LEU A 59 -37.08 15.97 7.84
CA LEU A 59 -38.04 15.54 8.86
C LEU A 59 -37.62 15.97 10.27
N GLU A 60 -38.60 16.48 11.02
CA GLU A 60 -38.55 16.50 12.48
C GLU A 60 -39.31 15.30 13.05
N TRP A 61 -38.62 14.52 13.86
CA TRP A 61 -39.11 13.24 14.39
C TRP A 61 -39.66 13.46 15.79
N ARG A 62 -40.91 13.91 15.91
CA ARG A 62 -41.52 14.28 17.20
C ARG A 62 -42.25 13.12 17.86
N GLY A 63 -42.34 13.16 19.19
CA GLY A 63 -42.89 12.11 20.04
C GLY A 63 -42.17 10.78 19.85
N LEU A 64 -42.93 9.70 19.72
CA LEU A 64 -42.37 8.35 19.59
C LEU A 64 -41.52 8.16 18.32
N TRP A 65 -41.71 8.98 17.29
CA TRP A 65 -40.92 8.88 16.05
C TRP A 65 -39.43 9.13 16.27
N VAL A 66 -39.04 9.87 17.31
CA VAL A 66 -37.62 10.12 17.63
C VAL A 66 -36.86 8.84 18.00
N LEU A 67 -37.56 7.78 18.41
CA LEU A 67 -36.96 6.50 18.75
C LEU A 67 -36.29 5.85 17.53
N MET A 68 -36.74 6.14 16.30
CA MET A 68 -36.15 5.60 15.07
C MET A 68 -34.73 6.13 14.82
N PRO A 69 -34.48 7.45 14.67
CA PRO A 69 -33.11 7.95 14.52
C PRO A 69 -32.25 7.68 15.76
N THR A 70 -32.84 7.63 16.96
CA THR A 70 -32.12 7.23 18.18
C THR A 70 -31.63 5.78 18.09
N GLY A 71 -32.49 4.84 17.68
CA GLY A 71 -32.13 3.43 17.50
C GLY A 71 -31.07 3.24 16.42
N LEU A 72 -31.19 3.95 15.29
CA LEU A 72 -30.18 3.95 14.23
C LEU A 72 -28.81 4.39 14.74
N LEU A 73 -28.73 5.46 15.53
CA LEU A 73 -27.48 5.94 16.14
C LEU A 73 -26.90 4.96 17.17
N LEU A 74 -27.74 4.28 17.94
CA LEU A 74 -27.29 3.24 18.88
C LEU A 74 -26.73 2.00 18.16
N ILE A 75 -27.38 1.59 17.06
CA ILE A 75 -26.87 0.50 16.22
C ILE A 75 -25.55 0.90 15.57
N GLU A 76 -25.45 2.14 15.07
CA GLU A 76 -24.20 2.68 14.54
C GLU A 76 -23.08 2.60 15.58
N LEU A 77 -23.34 3.01 16.82
CA LEU A 77 -22.35 2.99 17.90
C LEU A 77 -21.79 1.58 18.12
N VAL A 78 -22.66 0.57 18.08
CA VAL A 78 -22.27 -0.84 18.21
C VAL A 78 -21.46 -1.30 17.00
N ILE A 79 -21.90 -1.00 15.77
CA ILE A 79 -21.18 -1.34 14.54
C ILE A 79 -19.79 -0.71 14.53
N THR A 80 -19.67 0.55 14.93
CA THR A 80 -18.40 1.28 15.01
C THR A 80 -17.46 0.67 16.05
N GLY A 81 -17.98 0.23 17.21
CA GLY A 81 -17.20 -0.51 18.20
C GLY A 81 -16.74 -1.89 17.72
N VAL A 82 -17.62 -2.64 17.04
CA VAL A 82 -17.30 -3.97 16.48
C VAL A 82 -16.26 -3.86 15.38
N ASP A 83 -16.37 -2.85 14.52
CA ASP A 83 -15.42 -2.61 13.45
C ASP A 83 -14.04 -2.26 13.97
N PHE A 84 -13.93 -1.40 14.98
CA PHE A 84 -12.65 -1.09 15.63
C PHE A 84 -11.98 -2.36 16.19
N LEU A 85 -12.76 -3.27 16.77
CA LEU A 85 -12.26 -4.56 17.27
C LEU A 85 -11.85 -5.49 16.12
N GLU A 86 -12.61 -5.54 15.04
CA GLU A 86 -12.31 -6.37 13.88
C GLU A 86 -11.05 -5.87 13.15
N GLU A 87 -10.90 -4.56 12.99
CA GLU A 87 -9.73 -3.94 12.40
C GLU A 87 -8.46 -4.22 13.19
N ASP A 88 -8.47 -4.04 14.51
CA ASP A 88 -7.32 -4.32 15.37
C ASP A 88 -6.93 -5.81 15.36
N ARG A 89 -7.92 -6.70 15.17
CA ARG A 89 -7.69 -8.15 15.02
C ARG A 89 -7.16 -8.55 13.64
N THR A 90 -7.54 -7.84 12.59
CA THR A 90 -7.29 -8.25 11.20
C THR A 90 -6.10 -7.55 10.56
N ARG A 91 -5.78 -6.30 10.95
CA ARG A 91 -4.69 -5.50 10.37
C ARG A 91 -4.05 -4.53 11.37
N THR A 92 -2.74 -4.34 11.27
CA THR A 92 -2.05 -3.30 12.04
C THR A 92 -2.36 -1.92 11.46
N LEU A 93 -3.13 -1.11 12.18
CA LEU A 93 -3.52 0.24 11.73
C LEU A 93 -2.30 1.20 11.73
N PRO A 94 -2.00 1.86 10.59
CA PRO A 94 -1.09 2.99 10.51
C PRO A 94 -1.41 4.06 11.57
N PRO A 95 -0.42 4.82 12.06
CA PRO A 95 -0.65 5.85 13.07
C PRO A 95 -1.66 6.93 12.63
N LEU A 96 -1.66 7.30 11.35
CA LEU A 96 -2.59 8.30 10.80
C LEU A 96 -4.04 7.79 10.83
N GLU A 97 -4.25 6.52 10.49
CA GLU A 97 -5.55 5.87 10.49
C GLU A 97 -6.10 5.78 11.92
N ARG A 98 -5.26 5.44 12.91
CA ARG A 98 -5.63 5.49 14.33
C ARG A 98 -6.04 6.88 14.82
N VAL A 99 -5.30 7.92 14.42
CA VAL A 99 -5.66 9.30 14.75
C VAL A 99 -7.00 9.66 14.12
N LEU A 100 -7.21 9.31 12.85
CA LEU A 100 -8.47 9.57 12.15
C LEU A 100 -9.65 8.85 12.81
N HIS A 101 -9.51 7.57 13.18
CA HIS A 101 -10.56 6.82 13.91
C HIS A 101 -10.84 7.45 15.27
N THR A 102 -9.81 7.92 15.97
CA THR A 102 -9.98 8.63 17.26
C THR A 102 -10.75 9.94 17.06
N VAL A 103 -10.42 10.71 16.03
CA VAL A 103 -11.13 11.95 15.69
C VAL A 103 -12.59 11.67 15.30
N LEU A 104 -12.84 10.63 14.50
CA LEU A 104 -14.18 10.21 14.11
C LEU A 104 -15.02 9.77 15.32
N ALA A 105 -14.45 8.97 16.22
CA ALA A 105 -15.11 8.51 17.44
C ALA A 105 -15.43 9.65 18.41
N VAL A 106 -14.47 10.56 18.65
CA VAL A 106 -14.69 11.75 19.48
C VAL A 106 -15.73 12.68 18.84
N GLY A 107 -15.66 12.87 17.53
CA GLY A 107 -16.64 13.64 16.76
C GLY A 107 -18.04 13.04 16.87
N PHE A 108 -18.17 11.71 16.86
CA PHE A 108 -19.44 11.02 16.99
C PHE A 108 -20.01 11.17 18.40
N GLY A 109 -19.18 11.02 19.44
CA GLY A 109 -19.59 11.31 20.82
C GLY A 109 -20.08 12.75 21.00
N ALA A 110 -19.40 13.72 20.39
CA ALA A 110 -19.84 15.12 20.39
C ALA A 110 -21.17 15.31 19.63
N LEU A 111 -21.36 14.63 18.50
CA LEU A 111 -22.62 14.65 17.75
C LEU A 111 -23.78 14.11 18.61
N LEU A 112 -23.59 12.96 19.27
CA LEU A 112 -24.58 12.38 20.18
C LEU A 112 -24.91 13.35 21.32
N GLY A 113 -23.90 13.99 21.91
CA GLY A 113 -24.07 15.01 22.96
C GLY A 113 -24.89 16.21 22.50
N LEU A 114 -24.71 16.67 21.26
CA LEU A 114 -25.48 17.78 20.69
C LEU A 114 -26.91 17.37 20.26
N LEU A 115 -27.10 16.13 19.82
CA LEU A 115 -28.41 15.60 19.42
C LEU A 115 -29.28 15.20 20.62
N ALA A 116 -28.68 14.75 21.72
CA ALA A 116 -29.41 14.31 22.91
C ALA A 116 -30.47 15.33 23.44
N PRO A 117 -30.14 16.61 23.66
CA PRO A 117 -31.15 17.58 24.13
C PRO A 117 -32.23 17.85 23.07
N VAL A 118 -31.87 17.82 21.78
CA VAL A 118 -32.84 17.96 20.67
C VAL A 118 -33.81 16.79 20.67
N PHE A 119 -33.31 15.57 20.76
CA PHE A 119 -34.13 14.36 20.75
C PHE A 119 -35.02 14.28 21.99
N LEU A 120 -34.53 14.70 23.15
CA LEU A 120 -35.34 14.80 24.36
C LEU A 120 -36.46 15.83 24.22
N GLN A 121 -36.19 16.96 23.56
CA GLN A 121 -37.22 17.96 23.25
C GLN A 121 -38.27 17.40 22.27
N TRP A 122 -37.82 16.73 21.21
CA TRP A 122 -38.71 16.08 20.25
C TRP A 122 -39.55 14.98 20.89
N LEU A 123 -38.97 14.15 21.77
CA LEU A 123 -39.67 13.10 22.50
C LEU A 123 -40.83 13.65 23.35
N ARG A 124 -40.66 14.83 23.93
CA ARG A 124 -41.69 15.51 24.75
C ARG A 124 -42.80 16.16 23.94
N SER A 125 -42.66 16.23 22.61
CA SER A 125 -43.66 16.79 21.71
C SER A 125 -44.68 15.72 21.29
N PRO A 126 -45.90 16.11 20.86
CA PRO A 126 -46.85 15.16 20.28
C PRO A 126 -46.25 14.39 19.11
N SER A 127 -46.57 13.10 19.01
CA SER A 127 -46.02 12.21 17.98
C SER A 127 -46.43 12.65 16.58
N ALA A 128 -45.45 13.09 15.79
CA ALA A 128 -45.64 13.52 14.40
C ALA A 128 -44.31 13.44 13.63
N LEU A 129 -44.42 13.16 12.33
CA LEU A 129 -43.34 13.42 11.37
C LEU A 129 -43.68 14.71 10.64
N ILE A 130 -42.89 15.75 10.90
CA ILE A 130 -43.12 17.07 10.30
C ILE A 130 -42.11 17.27 9.19
N VAL A 131 -42.60 17.55 7.99
CA VAL A 131 -41.73 17.91 6.86
C VAL A 131 -41.19 19.33 7.10
N VAL A 132 -39.87 19.46 7.07
CA VAL A 132 -39.15 20.72 7.29
C VAL A 132 -38.19 21.00 6.14
N HIS A 133 -37.85 22.27 5.95
CA HIS A 133 -36.86 22.71 4.97
C HIS A 133 -35.80 23.57 5.66
N GLN A 134 -34.57 23.06 5.72
CA GLN A 134 -33.44 23.65 6.43
C GLN A 134 -32.51 24.45 5.51
N GLY A 135 -33.03 24.92 4.37
CA GLY A 135 -32.26 25.70 3.41
C GLY A 135 -31.22 24.84 2.68
N THR A 136 -30.00 25.35 2.57
CA THR A 136 -28.89 24.65 1.92
C THR A 136 -28.54 23.33 2.60
N TRP A 137 -28.78 23.20 3.91
CA TRP A 137 -28.49 21.97 4.65
C TRP A 137 -29.31 20.77 4.18
N SER A 138 -30.59 20.96 3.88
CA SER A 138 -31.46 19.88 3.38
C SER A 138 -30.92 19.30 2.08
N TRP A 139 -30.46 20.15 1.17
CA TRP A 139 -29.85 19.72 -0.09
C TRP A 139 -28.48 19.06 0.11
N CYS A 140 -27.61 19.65 0.93
CA CYS A 140 -26.31 19.07 1.24
C CYS A 140 -26.43 17.65 1.82
N PHE A 141 -27.32 17.43 2.79
CA PHE A 141 -27.54 16.11 3.37
C PHE A 141 -28.26 15.15 2.42
N THR A 142 -29.13 15.64 1.54
CA THR A 142 -29.74 14.79 0.50
C THR A 142 -28.68 14.25 -0.46
N PHE A 143 -27.82 15.12 -1.00
CA PHE A 143 -26.74 14.69 -1.90
C PHE A 143 -25.72 13.81 -1.18
N GLY A 144 -25.35 14.16 0.05
CA GLY A 144 -24.47 13.34 0.89
C GLY A 144 -25.07 11.96 1.16
N GLY A 145 -26.34 11.89 1.53
CA GLY A 145 -27.05 10.64 1.80
C GLY A 145 -27.14 9.74 0.57
N LEU A 146 -27.43 10.30 -0.60
CA LEU A 146 -27.41 9.55 -1.87
C LEU A 146 -26.01 9.02 -2.21
N ALA A 147 -24.97 9.84 -2.04
CA ALA A 147 -23.60 9.41 -2.29
C ALA A 147 -23.16 8.26 -1.35
N VAL A 148 -23.47 8.39 -0.06
CA VAL A 148 -23.20 7.35 0.94
C VAL A 148 -24.02 6.08 0.66
N MET A 149 -25.28 6.20 0.24
CA MET A 149 -26.11 5.05 -0.13
C MET A 149 -25.54 4.29 -1.34
N LEU A 150 -25.08 5.01 -2.37
CA LEU A 150 -24.42 4.39 -3.53
C LEU A 150 -23.15 3.62 -3.11
N TRP A 151 -22.38 4.19 -2.17
CA TRP A 151 -21.19 3.55 -1.63
C TRP A 151 -21.53 2.31 -0.77
N SER A 152 -22.59 2.38 0.04
CA SER A 152 -23.12 1.24 0.80
C SER A 152 -23.51 0.06 -0.10
N VAL A 153 -24.29 0.32 -1.15
CA VAL A 153 -24.70 -0.70 -2.13
C VAL A 153 -23.48 -1.33 -2.80
N ARG A 154 -22.46 -0.53 -3.12
CA ARG A 154 -21.21 -1.02 -3.70
C ARG A 154 -20.47 -1.95 -2.73
N ASN A 155 -20.28 -1.54 -1.48
CA ASN A 155 -19.61 -2.35 -0.46
C ASN A 155 -20.37 -3.66 -0.19
N LEU A 156 -21.70 -3.61 -0.13
CA LEU A 156 -22.54 -4.79 0.01
C LEU A 156 -22.37 -5.74 -1.19
N ARG A 157 -22.34 -5.23 -2.42
CA ARG A 157 -22.09 -6.06 -3.62
C ARG A 157 -20.71 -6.72 -3.59
N ALA A 158 -19.67 -6.01 -3.14
CA ALA A 158 -18.34 -6.59 -2.95
C ALA A 158 -18.33 -7.70 -1.88
N ALA A 159 -18.99 -7.48 -0.74
CA ALA A 159 -19.12 -8.49 0.31
C ALA A 159 -19.91 -9.73 -0.16
N MET A 160 -21.00 -9.53 -0.90
CA MET A 160 -21.82 -10.61 -1.45
C MET A 160 -21.08 -11.41 -2.54
N HIS A 161 -20.31 -10.73 -3.40
CA HIS A 161 -19.46 -11.39 -4.40
C HIS A 161 -18.51 -12.40 -3.73
N TRP A 162 -17.84 -11.99 -2.64
CA TRP A 162 -16.95 -12.88 -1.90
C TRP A 162 -17.69 -13.98 -1.11
N HIS A 163 -18.91 -13.72 -0.64
CA HIS A 163 -19.74 -14.77 -0.03
C HIS A 163 -20.12 -15.85 -1.04
N ALA A 164 -20.54 -15.46 -2.24
CA ALA A 164 -20.88 -16.37 -3.33
C ALA A 164 -19.67 -17.11 -3.91
N ALA A 165 -18.48 -16.48 -3.89
CA ALA A 165 -17.23 -17.13 -4.27
C ALA A 165 -16.76 -18.15 -3.22
N ALA A 166 -16.89 -17.82 -1.93
CA ALA A 166 -16.58 -18.75 -0.83
C ALA A 166 -17.49 -19.98 -0.83
N GLY A 167 -18.80 -19.81 -1.14
CA GLY A 167 -19.74 -20.92 -1.28
C GLY A 167 -19.51 -21.81 -2.51
N ARG A 168 -18.59 -21.46 -3.42
CA ARG A 168 -18.16 -22.29 -4.56
C ARG A 168 -16.81 -22.98 -4.33
N GLN A 169 -16.16 -22.71 -3.20
CA GLN A 169 -14.90 -23.35 -2.82
C GLN A 169 -15.11 -24.35 -1.68
N ASP A 170 -16.06 -25.28 -1.83
CA ASP A 170 -15.96 -26.58 -1.15
C ASP A 170 -14.99 -27.46 -1.96
N VAL A 171 -13.71 -27.13 -1.88
CA VAL A 171 -12.65 -28.09 -2.18
C VAL A 171 -12.13 -28.58 -0.84
N THR A 172 -12.51 -29.82 -0.53
CA THR A 172 -11.94 -30.74 0.44
C THR A 172 -10.56 -30.28 0.96
N PRO A 173 -10.33 -30.18 2.29
CA PRO A 173 -9.01 -29.87 2.80
C PRO A 173 -8.09 -31.06 2.46
N ALA A 174 -7.39 -30.96 1.34
CA ALA A 174 -6.26 -31.81 1.05
C ALA A 174 -5.26 -31.55 2.18
N ARG A 175 -5.07 -32.57 3.02
CA ARG A 175 -4.04 -32.63 4.03
C ARG A 175 -2.69 -32.60 3.31
N VAL A 176 -2.20 -31.42 3.00
CA VAL A 176 -0.91 -31.25 2.31
C VAL A 176 0.18 -31.59 3.33
N ARG A 177 0.85 -32.70 3.03
CA ARG A 177 2.16 -33.12 3.53
C ARG A 177 3.02 -31.91 3.88
N ARG A 178 3.61 -31.92 5.09
CA ARG A 178 4.89 -31.24 5.36
C ARG A 178 5.75 -31.35 4.09
N THR A 179 6.02 -30.24 3.43
CA THR A 179 6.97 -30.24 2.31
C THR A 179 8.28 -30.77 2.86
N SER A 180 8.60 -32.00 2.49
CA SER A 180 9.80 -32.73 2.86
C SER A 180 10.99 -32.21 2.07
N VAL A 181 11.14 -30.88 1.97
CA VAL A 181 12.45 -30.29 1.69
C VAL A 181 13.22 -30.51 2.98
N GLY A 182 14.21 -31.41 2.95
CA GLY A 182 14.92 -31.84 4.15
C GLY A 182 15.35 -30.63 4.99
N ALA A 183 15.28 -30.74 6.32
CA ALA A 183 15.60 -29.65 7.24
C ALA A 183 17.00 -29.00 6.99
N ASN A 184 17.88 -29.70 6.28
CA ASN A 184 19.23 -29.27 5.89
C ASN A 184 19.38 -28.77 4.43
N ALA A 185 18.30 -28.67 3.65
CA ALA A 185 18.40 -28.09 2.31
C ALA A 185 18.72 -26.59 2.39
N PRO A 186 19.56 -26.05 1.48
CA PRO A 186 19.91 -24.64 1.51
C PRO A 186 18.68 -23.77 1.26
N ALA A 187 18.52 -22.73 2.07
CA ALA A 187 17.37 -21.85 2.04
C ALA A 187 17.70 -20.46 1.48
N VAL A 188 16.68 -19.78 0.97
CA VAL A 188 16.73 -18.35 0.65
C VAL A 188 16.05 -17.57 1.78
N LEU A 189 16.78 -16.66 2.42
CA LEU A 189 16.23 -15.78 3.45
C LEU A 189 15.73 -14.48 2.80
N VAL A 190 14.43 -14.21 2.92
CA VAL A 190 13.80 -13.00 2.39
C VAL A 190 13.31 -12.13 3.56
N THR A 191 13.86 -10.92 3.67
CA THR A 191 13.30 -9.92 4.61
C THR A 191 12.23 -9.09 3.90
N GLY A 192 11.18 -8.72 4.62
CA GLY A 192 10.04 -8.03 4.01
C GLY A 192 9.25 -8.94 3.06
N GLY A 193 9.30 -10.26 3.30
CA GLY A 193 8.69 -11.29 2.45
C GLY A 193 7.15 -11.20 2.36
N THR A 194 6.48 -10.53 3.30
CA THR A 194 5.03 -10.28 3.22
C THR A 194 4.66 -9.01 2.44
N GLY A 195 5.65 -8.17 2.10
CA GLY A 195 5.45 -6.94 1.33
C GLY A 195 5.26 -7.21 -0.16
N PHE A 196 4.98 -6.17 -0.95
CA PHE A 196 4.68 -6.27 -2.38
C PHE A 196 5.69 -7.12 -3.17
N LEU A 197 6.96 -6.69 -3.24
CA LEU A 197 8.00 -7.42 -3.96
C LEU A 197 8.37 -8.73 -3.27
N GLY A 198 8.46 -8.72 -1.94
CA GLY A 198 8.80 -9.91 -1.16
C GLY A 198 7.83 -11.05 -1.39
N ALA A 199 6.53 -10.76 -1.47
CA ALA A 199 5.50 -11.76 -1.69
C ALA A 199 5.59 -12.41 -3.07
N ALA A 200 5.83 -11.60 -4.10
CA ALA A 200 6.01 -12.09 -5.45
C ALA A 200 7.28 -12.93 -5.57
N LEU A 201 8.38 -12.49 -4.94
CA LEU A 201 9.62 -13.27 -4.87
C LEU A 201 9.42 -14.60 -4.15
N VAL A 202 8.85 -14.59 -2.94
CA VAL A 202 8.62 -15.79 -2.12
C VAL A 202 7.79 -16.81 -2.91
N ARG A 203 6.70 -16.38 -3.57
CA ARG A 203 5.91 -17.30 -4.42
C ARG A 203 6.74 -17.92 -5.53
N GLY A 204 7.50 -17.11 -6.28
CA GLY A 204 8.37 -17.62 -7.33
C GLY A 204 9.42 -18.62 -6.82
N LEU A 205 10.03 -18.36 -5.66
CA LEU A 205 10.98 -19.27 -5.03
C LEU A 205 10.31 -20.58 -4.59
N LEU A 206 9.09 -20.52 -4.05
CA LEU A 206 8.34 -21.71 -3.65
C LEU A 206 7.86 -22.53 -4.84
N ASP A 207 7.55 -21.88 -5.97
CA ASP A 207 7.16 -22.56 -7.21
C ASP A 207 8.36 -23.27 -7.86
N ASP A 208 9.57 -22.75 -7.65
CA ASP A 208 10.84 -23.44 -7.94
C ASP A 208 11.20 -24.54 -6.91
N ALA A 209 10.31 -24.85 -5.97
CA ALA A 209 10.52 -25.78 -4.85
C ALA A 209 11.72 -25.43 -3.95
N GLN A 210 12.11 -24.15 -3.87
CA GLN A 210 13.15 -23.71 -2.94
C GLN A 210 12.63 -23.58 -1.51
N ARG A 211 13.49 -23.87 -0.53
CA ARG A 211 13.22 -23.59 0.87
C ARG A 211 13.34 -22.09 1.12
N VAL A 212 12.32 -21.49 1.73
CA VAL A 212 12.29 -20.04 1.99
C VAL A 212 12.13 -19.77 3.48
N ILE A 213 13.01 -18.90 4.00
CA ILE A 213 12.90 -18.31 5.34
C ILE A 213 12.39 -16.88 5.16
N VAL A 214 11.35 -16.49 5.88
CA VAL A 214 10.78 -15.14 5.79
C VAL A 214 10.99 -14.41 7.12
N LEU A 215 11.79 -13.34 7.11
CA LEU A 215 11.84 -12.41 8.23
C LEU A 215 10.67 -11.43 8.12
N THR A 216 9.77 -11.46 9.11
CA THR A 216 8.57 -10.62 9.18
C THR A 216 8.29 -10.16 10.61
N ARG A 217 7.76 -8.95 10.77
CA ARG A 217 7.27 -8.47 12.08
C ARG A 217 5.94 -9.12 12.48
N ASP A 218 5.25 -9.73 11.52
CA ASP A 218 3.97 -10.41 11.72
C ASP A 218 4.04 -11.82 11.10
N VAL A 219 4.34 -12.80 11.95
CA VAL A 219 4.40 -14.22 11.59
C VAL A 219 3.02 -14.74 11.20
N ARG A 220 1.94 -14.20 11.78
CA ARG A 220 0.56 -14.62 11.46
C ARG A 220 0.19 -14.20 10.04
N GLN A 221 0.58 -12.99 9.63
CA GLN A 221 0.41 -12.54 8.25
C GLN A 221 1.15 -13.46 7.27
N ALA A 222 2.41 -13.82 7.55
CA ALA A 222 3.17 -14.72 6.69
C ALA A 222 2.50 -16.11 6.57
N ARG A 223 2.01 -16.67 7.69
CA ARG A 223 1.24 -17.93 7.66
C ARG A 223 -0.05 -17.83 6.87
N ARG A 224 -0.79 -16.72 6.95
CA ARG A 224 -1.99 -16.52 6.13
C ARG A 224 -1.68 -16.41 4.64
N GLN A 225 -0.50 -15.92 4.29
CA GLN A 225 -0.13 -15.60 2.91
C GLN A 225 0.57 -16.74 2.18
N PHE A 226 1.33 -17.57 2.91
CA PHE A 226 2.15 -18.64 2.36
C PHE A 226 1.88 -20.00 3.02
N ASP A 227 0.87 -20.09 3.89
CA ASP A 227 0.57 -21.26 4.71
C ASP A 227 1.82 -21.72 5.49
N ASP A 228 1.98 -23.04 5.67
CA ASP A 228 3.16 -23.65 6.27
C ASP A 228 4.30 -23.87 5.25
N ARG A 229 4.23 -23.26 4.05
CA ARG A 229 5.26 -23.44 2.99
C ARG A 229 6.56 -22.69 3.29
N VAL A 230 6.53 -21.71 4.20
CA VAL A 230 7.69 -20.88 4.56
C VAL A 230 8.04 -21.05 6.04
N TRP A 231 9.32 -20.94 6.36
CA TRP A 231 9.74 -20.76 7.74
C TRP A 231 9.72 -19.25 8.08
N ALA A 232 8.63 -18.79 8.67
CA ALA A 232 8.49 -17.41 9.11
C ALA A 232 9.12 -17.21 10.49
N VAL A 233 9.99 -16.20 10.62
CA VAL A 233 10.64 -15.77 11.87
C VAL A 233 10.46 -14.27 12.05
N ASP A 234 10.38 -13.82 13.30
CA ASP A 234 10.36 -12.40 13.66
C ASP A 234 11.70 -11.89 14.18
N ARG A 235 12.58 -12.80 14.62
CA ARG A 235 13.95 -12.51 15.05
C ARG A 235 14.94 -13.36 14.26
N LEU A 236 16.03 -12.74 13.82
CA LEU A 236 17.11 -13.47 13.14
C LEU A 236 17.92 -14.34 14.13
N ASP A 237 17.89 -14.02 15.43
CA ASP A 237 18.52 -14.81 16.49
C ASP A 237 17.94 -16.22 16.60
N ASP A 238 16.70 -16.42 16.13
CA ASP A 238 15.99 -17.70 16.17
C ASP A 238 16.42 -18.66 15.04
N ILE A 239 17.27 -18.19 14.11
CA ILE A 239 17.82 -19.01 13.01
C ILE A 239 19.13 -19.65 13.48
N PRO A 240 19.19 -20.96 13.79
CA PRO A 240 20.40 -21.58 14.34
C PRO A 240 21.62 -21.46 13.42
N PRO A 241 22.86 -21.40 13.97
CA PRO A 241 24.12 -21.32 13.22
C PRO A 241 24.27 -22.35 12.09
N GLU A 242 23.79 -23.57 12.31
CA GLU A 242 23.85 -24.69 11.37
C GLU A 242 22.87 -24.56 10.18
N THR A 243 22.01 -23.54 10.19
CA THR A 243 21.05 -23.30 9.10
C THR A 243 21.76 -22.90 7.82
N ARG A 244 21.70 -23.76 6.80
CA ARG A 244 22.25 -23.44 5.49
C ARG A 244 21.40 -22.40 4.76
N ILE A 245 21.94 -21.20 4.58
CA ILE A 245 21.32 -20.11 3.81
C ILE A 245 22.19 -19.82 2.59
N GLN A 246 21.71 -20.11 1.39
CA GLN A 246 22.49 -19.91 0.16
C GLN A 246 22.48 -18.45 -0.32
N ALA A 247 21.41 -17.73 -0.05
CA ALA A 247 21.20 -16.37 -0.51
C ALA A 247 20.30 -15.59 0.47
N VAL A 248 20.58 -14.30 0.61
CA VAL A 248 19.74 -13.36 1.37
C VAL A 248 19.20 -12.31 0.41
N VAL A 249 17.89 -12.07 0.45
CA VAL A 249 17.25 -10.96 -0.27
C VAL A 249 16.65 -9.98 0.73
N HIS A 250 17.25 -8.78 0.78
CA HIS A 250 16.86 -7.74 1.71
C HIS A 250 15.90 -6.73 1.07
N LEU A 251 14.59 -6.85 1.35
CA LEU A 251 13.54 -5.96 0.85
C LEU A 251 12.84 -5.18 1.99
N ALA A 252 13.17 -5.48 3.24
CA ALA A 252 12.56 -4.83 4.40
C ALA A 252 12.96 -3.35 4.48
N GLY A 253 11.97 -2.48 4.63
CA GLY A 253 12.17 -1.06 4.87
C GLY A 253 10.82 -0.35 5.05
N ALA A 254 10.82 0.75 5.80
CA ALA A 254 9.64 1.59 5.90
C ALA A 254 9.30 2.17 4.50
N PRO A 255 8.00 2.20 4.11
CA PRO A 255 7.59 2.77 2.82
C PRO A 255 8.05 4.21 2.66
N VAL A 256 8.65 4.51 1.51
CA VAL A 256 9.18 5.84 1.21
C VAL A 256 8.06 6.84 0.91
N LEU A 257 7.02 6.38 0.22
CA LEU A 257 5.78 7.11 -0.03
C LEU A 257 4.89 7.11 1.22
N GLY A 258 4.17 8.21 1.45
CA GLY A 258 3.21 8.37 2.55
C GLY A 258 3.36 9.72 3.24
N LEU A 259 3.70 9.70 4.52
CA LEU A 259 3.86 10.91 5.34
C LEU A 259 5.04 11.78 4.86
N PRO A 260 4.95 13.12 4.97
CA PRO A 260 6.05 14.03 4.65
C PRO A 260 7.35 13.69 5.39
N TRP A 261 8.49 13.96 4.75
CA TRP A 261 9.82 13.64 5.26
C TRP A 261 10.33 14.63 6.31
N THR A 262 9.62 14.69 7.44
CA THR A 262 10.09 15.37 8.65
C THR A 262 11.34 14.69 9.22
N ALA A 263 12.10 15.37 10.09
CA ALA A 263 13.32 14.79 10.68
C ALA A 263 13.08 13.43 11.39
N PRO A 264 11.99 13.22 12.17
CA PRO A 264 11.67 11.90 12.72
C PRO A 264 11.39 10.85 11.64
N ARG A 265 10.66 11.23 10.57
CA ARG A 265 10.35 10.32 9.47
C ARG A 265 11.61 9.93 8.68
N ARG A 266 12.50 10.88 8.42
CA ARG A 266 13.81 10.64 7.78
C ARG A 266 14.64 9.64 8.57
N ARG A 267 14.72 9.81 9.90
CA ARG A 267 15.42 8.88 10.80
C ARG A 267 14.83 7.47 10.73
N LEU A 268 13.50 7.35 10.80
CA LEU A 268 12.81 6.06 10.66
C LEU A 268 13.09 5.39 9.30
N LEU A 269 13.10 6.16 8.20
CA LEU A 269 13.38 5.63 6.86
C LEU A 269 14.78 5.02 6.77
N ILE A 270 15.78 5.71 7.32
CA ILE A 270 17.17 5.21 7.40
C ILE A 270 17.23 4.00 8.33
N GLU A 271 16.80 4.13 9.58
CA GLU A 271 16.93 3.10 10.62
C GLU A 271 16.22 1.79 10.24
N SER A 272 15.06 1.86 9.58
CA SER A 272 14.32 0.66 9.15
C SER A 272 15.11 -0.22 8.18
N ARG A 273 16.05 0.37 7.43
CA ARG A 273 16.93 -0.33 6.49
C ARG A 273 18.25 -0.72 7.17
N THR A 274 18.90 0.23 7.83
CA THR A 274 20.22 -0.01 8.44
C THR A 274 20.16 -0.98 9.61
N ARG A 275 19.17 -0.91 10.51
CA ARG A 275 19.07 -1.84 11.67
C ARG A 275 18.79 -3.27 11.23
N THR A 276 17.91 -3.45 10.25
CA THR A 276 17.61 -4.78 9.68
C THR A 276 18.86 -5.36 9.02
N MET A 277 19.60 -4.53 8.26
CA MET A 277 20.87 -4.94 7.65
C MET A 277 21.94 -5.27 8.70
N GLN A 278 22.07 -4.49 9.78
CA GLN A 278 22.97 -4.80 10.89
C GLN A 278 22.67 -6.16 11.52
N SER A 279 21.39 -6.48 11.70
CA SER A 279 20.95 -7.78 12.22
C SER A 279 21.25 -8.92 11.23
N LEU A 280 21.09 -8.68 9.92
CA LEU A 280 21.51 -9.63 8.89
C LEU A 280 23.03 -9.87 8.90
N LEU A 281 23.85 -8.83 9.08
CA LEU A 281 25.31 -8.97 9.20
C LEU A 281 25.70 -9.78 10.46
N GLN A 282 24.98 -9.61 11.57
CA GLN A 282 25.18 -10.42 12.78
C GLN A 282 24.83 -11.89 12.54
N LEU A 283 23.73 -12.16 11.84
CA LEU A 283 23.39 -13.51 11.40
C LEU A 283 24.46 -14.09 10.49
N MET A 284 24.90 -13.37 9.46
CA MET A 284 25.93 -13.86 8.53
C MET A 284 27.24 -14.23 9.24
N ARG A 285 27.64 -13.49 10.29
CA ARG A 285 28.85 -13.79 11.08
C ARG A 285 28.76 -15.04 11.94
N ARG A 286 27.55 -15.44 12.35
CA ARG A 286 27.35 -16.54 13.28
C ARG A 286 26.97 -17.86 12.61
N LEU A 287 26.64 -17.83 11.32
CA LEU A 287 26.34 -19.04 10.55
C LEU A 287 27.62 -19.84 10.31
N ASP A 288 27.50 -21.17 10.31
CA ASP A 288 28.61 -22.07 10.01
C ASP A 288 29.09 -21.91 8.55
N ASP A 289 28.14 -21.63 7.64
CA ASP A 289 28.36 -21.38 6.21
C ASP A 289 27.64 -20.06 5.84
N PRO A 290 28.38 -18.94 5.63
CA PRO A 290 27.78 -17.67 5.27
C PRO A 290 27.12 -17.74 3.88
N PRO A 291 26.08 -16.92 3.62
CA PRO A 291 25.41 -16.93 2.33
C PRO A 291 26.34 -16.49 1.21
N ARG A 292 26.20 -17.09 0.03
CA ARG A 292 27.02 -16.75 -1.14
C ARG A 292 26.73 -15.35 -1.68
N VAL A 293 25.50 -14.88 -1.48
CA VAL A 293 25.03 -13.60 -2.03
C VAL A 293 24.03 -12.91 -1.14
N LEU A 294 24.18 -11.59 -1.03
CA LEU A 294 23.21 -10.65 -0.51
C LEU A 294 22.70 -9.78 -1.66
N VAL A 295 21.41 -9.91 -1.99
CA VAL A 295 20.71 -9.02 -2.91
C VAL A 295 19.94 -8.01 -2.08
N SER A 296 20.38 -6.75 -2.08
CA SER A 296 19.78 -5.68 -1.28
C SER A 296 19.00 -4.72 -2.16
N ALA A 297 17.74 -4.43 -1.78
CA ALA A 297 16.95 -3.41 -2.46
C ALA A 297 17.47 -1.99 -2.13
N SER A 298 17.70 -1.23 -3.20
CA SER A 298 17.96 0.20 -3.20
C SER A 298 16.95 0.87 -4.15
N ALA A 299 17.18 2.11 -4.55
CA ALA A 299 16.35 2.82 -5.50
C ALA A 299 17.19 3.73 -6.40
N VAL A 300 16.64 4.09 -7.56
CA VAL A 300 17.19 5.14 -8.44
C VAL A 300 17.29 6.51 -7.77
N GLY A 301 16.61 6.70 -6.63
CA GLY A 301 16.80 7.86 -5.75
C GLY A 301 18.25 8.05 -5.29
N TYR A 302 19.10 7.00 -5.36
CA TYR A 302 20.55 7.08 -5.17
C TYR A 302 21.17 8.23 -5.96
N TYR A 303 20.73 8.45 -7.20
CA TYR A 303 21.33 9.46 -8.07
C TYR A 303 20.89 10.89 -7.77
N GLY A 304 19.87 11.10 -6.93
CA GLY A 304 19.25 12.41 -6.70
C GLY A 304 18.78 13.09 -7.97
N LEU A 305 19.18 14.34 -8.20
CA LEU A 305 18.65 15.21 -9.26
C LEU A 305 19.75 15.83 -10.15
N PRO A 306 20.55 15.04 -10.89
CA PRO A 306 21.70 15.54 -11.66
C PRO A 306 21.30 16.24 -12.98
N GLY A 307 20.02 16.60 -13.13
CA GLY A 307 19.45 17.21 -14.34
C GLY A 307 18.89 16.18 -15.34
N ALA A 308 17.69 16.45 -15.89
CA ALA A 308 16.91 15.48 -16.66
C ALA A 308 17.53 15.04 -18.01
N GLN A 309 18.54 15.75 -18.52
CA GLN A 309 19.16 15.45 -19.82
C GLN A 309 20.27 14.39 -19.73
N LEU A 310 20.92 14.28 -18.58
CA LEU A 310 22.03 13.35 -18.37
C LEU A 310 21.49 11.92 -18.24
N GLN A 311 21.97 11.02 -19.09
CA GLN A 311 21.71 9.59 -18.92
C GLN A 311 22.64 9.04 -17.84
N LEU A 312 22.06 8.38 -16.85
CA LEU A 312 22.75 7.82 -15.70
C LEU A 312 22.86 6.31 -15.83
N ASN A 313 24.00 5.78 -15.43
CA ASN A 313 24.25 4.36 -15.30
C ASN A 313 24.76 4.05 -13.88
N GLU A 314 25.10 2.79 -13.63
CA GLU A 314 25.52 2.27 -12.33
C GLU A 314 26.82 2.91 -11.79
N ALA A 315 27.63 3.51 -12.66
CA ALA A 315 28.85 4.23 -12.29
C ALA A 315 28.63 5.70 -11.89
N ALA A 316 27.43 6.26 -12.11
CA ALA A 316 27.14 7.64 -11.74
C ALA A 316 27.15 7.84 -10.21
N PRO A 317 27.68 8.98 -9.72
CA PRO A 317 27.78 9.26 -8.29
C PRO A 317 26.40 9.54 -7.66
N PRO A 318 26.30 9.47 -6.32
CA PRO A 318 25.12 9.94 -5.61
C PRO A 318 25.07 11.47 -5.57
N ASP A 319 23.93 12.01 -5.11
CA ASP A 319 23.70 13.43 -4.91
C ASP A 319 23.64 13.74 -3.41
N PRO A 320 24.72 14.29 -2.81
CA PRO A 320 24.82 14.46 -1.36
C PRO A 320 23.79 15.44 -0.78
N ASP A 321 23.21 16.31 -1.61
CA ASP A 321 22.31 17.39 -1.16
C ASP A 321 20.85 16.93 -1.03
N ARG A 322 20.53 15.70 -1.44
CA ARG A 322 19.15 15.17 -1.46
C ARG A 322 18.96 14.03 -0.48
N PHE A 323 17.92 14.13 0.35
CA PHE A 323 17.64 13.09 1.33
C PHE A 323 17.39 11.71 0.69
N GLN A 324 16.71 11.65 -0.45
CA GLN A 324 16.47 10.38 -1.17
C GLN A 324 17.78 9.67 -1.57
N SER A 325 18.81 10.44 -1.91
CA SER A 325 20.13 9.91 -2.26
C SER A 325 20.87 9.47 -1.01
N ALA A 326 20.91 10.32 0.02
CA ALA A 326 21.50 9.99 1.33
C ALA A 326 20.90 8.70 1.93
N LEU A 327 19.58 8.49 1.79
CA LEU A 327 18.89 7.28 2.22
C LEU A 327 19.41 6.03 1.49
N CYS A 328 19.56 6.11 0.16
CA CYS A 328 20.06 4.99 -0.65
C CYS A 328 21.54 4.74 -0.36
N VAL A 329 22.36 5.79 -0.22
CA VAL A 329 23.78 5.68 0.15
C VAL A 329 23.94 4.99 1.50
N ALA A 330 23.16 5.37 2.52
CA ALA A 330 23.21 4.73 3.83
C ALA A 330 22.82 3.23 3.77
N ALA A 331 21.78 2.89 3.01
CA ALA A 331 21.34 1.51 2.83
C ALA A 331 22.36 0.66 2.05
N GLU A 332 22.90 1.19 0.94
CA GLU A 332 23.93 0.51 0.15
C GLU A 332 25.23 0.35 0.95
N HIS A 333 25.64 1.37 1.71
CA HIS A 333 26.83 1.31 2.55
C HIS A 333 26.74 0.19 3.59
N GLU A 334 25.63 0.08 4.33
CA GLU A 334 25.45 -1.00 5.31
C GLU A 334 25.40 -2.38 4.64
N ALA A 335 24.75 -2.52 3.48
CA ALA A 335 24.69 -3.80 2.76
C ALA A 335 26.08 -4.26 2.31
N ARG A 336 26.91 -3.35 1.79
CA ARG A 336 28.28 -3.65 1.32
C ARG A 336 29.23 -4.09 2.43
N ARG A 337 28.90 -3.87 3.71
CA ARG A 337 29.69 -4.43 4.82
C ARG A 337 29.68 -5.96 4.83
N ALA A 338 28.73 -6.61 4.15
CA ALA A 338 28.72 -8.06 3.97
C ALA A 338 29.88 -8.55 3.08
N GLU A 339 30.47 -7.68 2.24
CA GLU A 339 31.66 -8.01 1.42
C GLU A 339 32.85 -8.42 2.31
N ALA A 340 32.96 -7.87 3.53
CA ALA A 340 33.98 -8.25 4.51
C ALA A 340 33.79 -9.66 5.11
N LEU A 341 32.66 -10.31 4.84
CA LEU A 341 32.33 -11.68 5.22
C LEU A 341 32.41 -12.64 4.02
N ASP A 342 33.06 -12.21 2.93
CA ASP A 342 33.13 -12.93 1.65
C ASP A 342 31.75 -13.20 1.00
N VAL A 343 30.75 -12.38 1.37
CA VAL A 343 29.41 -12.43 0.78
C VAL A 343 29.36 -11.49 -0.42
N ARG A 344 29.03 -12.00 -1.61
CA ARG A 344 28.82 -11.17 -2.80
C ARG A 344 27.61 -10.26 -2.60
N VAL A 345 27.78 -8.95 -2.79
CA VAL A 345 26.68 -7.98 -2.61
C VAL A 345 26.21 -7.44 -3.95
N VAL A 346 24.90 -7.45 -4.16
CA VAL A 346 24.23 -6.78 -5.29
C VAL A 346 23.23 -5.76 -4.75
N CYS A 347 23.42 -4.49 -5.07
CA CYS A 347 22.52 -3.40 -4.70
C CYS A 347 21.59 -3.07 -5.87
N LEU A 348 20.33 -3.49 -5.80
CA LEU A 348 19.34 -3.29 -6.86
C LEU A 348 18.71 -1.89 -6.76
N ARG A 349 19.13 -0.96 -7.61
CA ARG A 349 18.54 0.39 -7.70
C ARG A 349 17.27 0.33 -8.53
N LEU A 350 16.16 0.02 -7.88
CA LEU A 350 14.86 -0.13 -8.52
C LEU A 350 14.27 1.23 -8.92
N GLY A 351 13.62 1.28 -10.09
CA GLY A 351 12.69 2.34 -10.45
C GLY A 351 11.33 2.18 -9.78
N ILE A 352 10.32 2.88 -10.28
CA ILE A 352 8.93 2.64 -9.90
C ILE A 352 8.52 1.25 -10.39
N VAL A 353 8.33 0.32 -9.45
CA VAL A 353 7.83 -1.01 -9.77
C VAL A 353 6.34 -0.94 -10.09
N LEU A 354 5.98 -1.37 -11.29
CA LEU A 354 4.61 -1.44 -11.77
C LEU A 354 4.04 -2.84 -11.49
N GLY A 355 2.97 -2.88 -10.68
CA GLY A 355 2.23 -4.11 -10.42
C GLY A 355 1.10 -3.90 -9.41
N HIS A 356 0.07 -4.74 -9.47
CA HIS A 356 -1.10 -4.62 -8.61
C HIS A 356 -0.81 -4.93 -7.14
N GLY A 357 0.23 -5.68 -6.81
CA GLY A 357 0.51 -6.08 -5.43
C GLY A 357 0.92 -4.96 -4.47
N GLY A 358 1.20 -3.73 -4.94
CA GLY A 358 1.56 -2.61 -4.08
C GLY A 358 2.37 -1.52 -4.80
N GLY A 359 3.08 -0.70 -4.02
CA GLY A 359 3.86 0.42 -4.57
C GLY A 359 2.96 1.57 -5.06
N ALA A 360 3.48 2.36 -6.01
CA ALA A 360 2.77 3.53 -6.54
C ALA A 360 1.71 3.18 -7.60
N PHE A 361 1.87 2.04 -8.29
CA PHE A 361 1.08 1.72 -9.48
C PHE A 361 -0.43 1.63 -9.23
N PRO A 362 -0.93 1.02 -8.15
CA PRO A 362 -2.38 0.81 -8.03
C PRO A 362 -3.18 2.09 -7.78
N GLY A 363 -2.59 3.07 -7.08
CA GLY A 363 -3.19 4.41 -6.98
C GLY A 363 -3.19 5.14 -8.32
N LEU A 364 -2.12 5.00 -9.10
CA LEU A 364 -2.04 5.56 -10.47
C LEU A 364 -3.05 4.89 -11.40
N ASP A 365 -3.20 3.57 -11.31
CA ASP A 365 -4.13 2.78 -12.11
C ASP A 365 -5.59 3.11 -11.79
N ALA A 366 -5.94 3.17 -10.50
CA ALA A 366 -7.27 3.59 -10.06
C ALA A 366 -7.63 5.01 -10.55
N ALA A 367 -6.70 5.96 -10.42
CA ALA A 367 -6.89 7.31 -10.96
C ALA A 367 -7.06 7.29 -12.49
N ALA A 368 -6.29 6.47 -13.20
CA ALA A 368 -6.40 6.34 -14.65
C ALA A 368 -7.77 5.77 -15.08
N ARG A 369 -8.27 4.71 -14.42
CA ARG A 369 -9.59 4.10 -14.67
C ARG A 369 -10.73 5.10 -14.50
N LEU A 370 -10.64 5.95 -13.48
CA LEU A 370 -11.61 7.02 -13.19
C LEU A 370 -11.47 8.24 -14.14
N GLY A 371 -10.53 8.23 -15.07
CA GLY A 371 -10.27 9.37 -15.97
C GLY A 371 -9.56 10.54 -15.28
N LEU A 372 -9.01 10.32 -14.08
CA LEU A 372 -8.27 11.30 -13.27
C LEU A 372 -6.75 11.25 -13.54
N GLY A 373 -6.32 10.59 -14.62
CA GLY A 373 -4.92 10.60 -15.05
C GLY A 373 -4.40 12.03 -15.27
N ALA A 374 -3.27 12.35 -14.64
CA ALA A 374 -2.75 13.72 -14.60
C ALA A 374 -1.29 13.84 -15.04
N ARG A 375 -1.01 14.90 -15.81
CA ARG A 375 0.35 15.38 -16.06
C ARG A 375 0.82 16.18 -14.84
N ILE A 376 1.97 15.80 -14.28
CA ILE A 376 2.56 16.45 -13.09
C ILE A 376 3.64 17.43 -13.54
N GLY A 377 3.53 18.69 -13.10
CA GLY A 377 4.47 19.75 -13.45
C GLY A 377 4.58 19.96 -14.97
N SER A 378 5.81 20.00 -15.47
CA SER A 378 6.08 20.09 -16.92
C SER A 378 5.67 18.82 -17.67
N GLY A 379 5.69 17.67 -16.99
CA GLY A 379 5.52 16.34 -17.56
C GLY A 379 6.73 15.85 -18.37
N ARG A 380 7.84 16.60 -18.39
CA ARG A 380 9.07 16.24 -19.12
C ARG A 380 10.02 15.39 -18.29
N GLN A 381 9.83 15.36 -16.97
CA GLN A 381 10.69 14.60 -16.08
C GLN A 381 10.66 13.10 -16.45
N PRO A 382 11.83 12.44 -16.54
CA PRO A 382 11.91 11.01 -16.81
C PRO A 382 11.26 10.20 -15.69
N VAL A 383 10.56 9.13 -16.04
CA VAL A 383 9.98 8.19 -15.08
C VAL A 383 10.73 6.85 -15.21
N PRO A 384 11.73 6.57 -14.36
CA PRO A 384 12.34 5.25 -14.31
C PRO A 384 11.33 4.26 -13.71
N TRP A 385 10.97 3.22 -14.46
CA TRP A 385 9.99 2.22 -14.04
C TRP A 385 10.50 0.81 -14.37
N VAL A 386 9.92 -0.21 -13.74
CA VAL A 386 10.18 -1.62 -14.06
C VAL A 386 8.91 -2.43 -13.82
N HIS A 387 8.65 -3.45 -14.62
CA HIS A 387 7.54 -4.36 -14.36
C HIS A 387 7.85 -5.23 -13.12
N VAL A 388 6.83 -5.59 -12.33
CA VAL A 388 7.03 -6.42 -11.13
C VAL A 388 7.72 -7.75 -11.46
N ASP A 389 7.29 -8.44 -12.52
CA ASP A 389 7.90 -9.70 -12.93
C ASP A 389 9.37 -9.53 -13.32
N ASP A 390 9.73 -8.43 -14.00
CA ASP A 390 11.11 -8.13 -14.36
C ASP A 390 11.95 -7.81 -13.12
N ALA A 391 11.38 -7.11 -12.14
CA ALA A 391 12.06 -6.84 -10.88
C ALA A 391 12.35 -8.14 -10.11
N ILE A 392 11.38 -9.07 -10.04
CA ILE A 392 11.56 -10.38 -9.41
C ILE A 392 12.54 -11.25 -10.20
N ALA A 393 12.44 -11.27 -11.53
CA ALA A 393 13.38 -11.98 -12.38
C ALA A 393 14.80 -11.44 -12.22
N LEU A 394 14.98 -10.13 -12.08
CA LEU A 394 16.29 -9.51 -11.85
C LEU A 394 16.86 -9.88 -10.47
N MET A 395 16.03 -9.98 -9.43
CA MET A 395 16.44 -10.49 -8.11
C MET A 395 16.93 -11.94 -8.20
N ARG A 396 16.17 -12.81 -8.87
CA ARG A 396 16.55 -14.22 -9.09
C ARG A 396 17.82 -14.33 -9.94
N PHE A 397 17.94 -13.50 -10.97
CA PHE A 397 19.14 -13.41 -11.81
C PHE A 397 20.36 -12.98 -10.98
N ALA A 398 20.23 -11.97 -10.11
CA ALA A 398 21.30 -11.53 -9.23
C ALA A 398 21.73 -12.59 -8.21
N MET A 399 20.79 -13.40 -7.73
CA MET A 399 21.10 -14.54 -6.87
C MET A 399 21.94 -15.59 -7.62
N ALA A 400 21.54 -15.94 -8.84
CA ALA A 400 22.14 -17.02 -9.62
C ALA A 400 23.43 -16.63 -10.37
N HIS A 401 23.59 -15.37 -10.78
CA HIS A 401 24.68 -14.94 -11.65
C HIS A 401 25.91 -14.52 -10.83
N GLU A 402 26.92 -15.39 -10.76
CA GLU A 402 28.12 -15.20 -9.93
C GLU A 402 28.95 -13.96 -10.30
N GLY A 403 28.95 -13.56 -11.57
CA GLY A 403 29.66 -12.37 -12.03
C GLY A 403 29.01 -11.03 -11.64
N LEU A 404 27.75 -11.05 -11.17
CA LEU A 404 27.00 -9.82 -10.88
C LEU A 404 27.27 -9.36 -9.45
N HIS A 405 27.83 -8.17 -9.30
CA HIS A 405 28.18 -7.58 -8.01
C HIS A 405 28.07 -6.04 -8.06
N GLY A 406 27.97 -5.41 -6.89
CA GLY A 406 27.86 -3.97 -6.76
C GLY A 406 26.50 -3.42 -7.20
N PRO A 407 26.43 -2.17 -7.66
CA PRO A 407 25.17 -1.53 -8.05
C PRO A 407 24.63 -2.08 -9.37
N VAL A 408 23.32 -2.33 -9.43
CA VAL A 408 22.61 -2.78 -10.63
C VAL A 408 21.30 -2.00 -10.76
N ASN A 409 21.08 -1.33 -11.88
CA ASN A 409 19.84 -0.58 -12.11
C ASN A 409 18.71 -1.54 -12.52
N GLY A 410 17.67 -1.60 -11.69
CA GLY A 410 16.44 -2.35 -11.96
C GLY A 410 15.38 -1.44 -12.57
N VAL A 411 15.63 -0.99 -13.80
CA VAL A 411 14.72 -0.18 -14.61
C VAL A 411 14.56 -0.81 -15.98
N ALA A 412 13.36 -0.75 -16.56
CA ALA A 412 13.13 -1.17 -17.93
C ALA A 412 13.99 -0.30 -18.88
N PRO A 413 14.46 -0.86 -20.01
CA PRO A 413 15.25 -0.12 -20.98
C PRO A 413 14.43 1.00 -21.63
N GLY A 414 15.13 2.08 -22.00
CA GLY A 414 14.51 3.26 -22.60
C GLY A 414 14.17 4.34 -21.58
N MET A 415 13.57 5.42 -22.06
CA MET A 415 13.16 6.56 -21.23
C MET A 415 11.72 6.95 -21.58
N VAL A 416 10.90 7.14 -20.55
CA VAL A 416 9.53 7.63 -20.70
C VAL A 416 9.39 8.93 -19.90
N ALA A 417 8.92 9.99 -20.55
CA ALA A 417 8.60 11.24 -19.87
C ALA A 417 7.27 11.09 -19.08
N GLN A 418 7.12 11.81 -17.97
CA GLN A 418 5.94 11.70 -17.11
C GLN A 418 4.61 11.94 -17.86
N ALA A 419 4.57 12.89 -18.79
CA ALA A 419 3.38 13.14 -19.61
C ALA A 419 3.02 11.94 -20.49
N GLN A 420 4.03 11.26 -21.04
CA GLN A 420 3.84 10.03 -21.78
C GLN A 420 3.37 8.91 -20.85
N PHE A 421 4.03 8.72 -19.70
CA PHE A 421 3.61 7.72 -18.70
C PHE A 421 2.13 7.88 -18.31
N ALA A 422 1.71 9.09 -17.97
CA ALA A 422 0.33 9.41 -17.61
C ALA A 422 -0.66 9.16 -18.77
N ARG A 423 -0.25 9.44 -20.01
CA ARG A 423 -1.06 9.16 -21.19
C ARG A 423 -1.19 7.66 -21.46
N GLU A 424 -0.10 6.91 -21.38
CA GLU A 424 -0.10 5.48 -21.64
C GLU A 424 -0.98 4.76 -20.62
N ILE A 425 -0.84 5.03 -19.30
CA ILE A 425 -1.67 4.39 -18.27
C ILE A 425 -3.17 4.70 -18.42
N ALA A 426 -3.53 5.91 -18.86
CA ALA A 426 -4.92 6.25 -19.15
C ALA A 426 -5.43 5.52 -20.41
N ALA A 427 -4.60 5.41 -21.44
CA ALA A 427 -4.98 4.83 -22.73
C ALA A 427 -5.35 3.34 -22.63
N VAL A 428 -4.68 2.57 -21.76
CA VAL A 428 -4.98 1.14 -21.51
C VAL A 428 -6.43 0.93 -21.07
N HIS A 429 -6.99 1.91 -20.37
CA HIS A 429 -8.37 1.90 -19.87
C HIS A 429 -9.35 2.62 -20.80
N GLY A 430 -8.93 2.97 -22.03
CA GLY A 430 -9.74 3.76 -22.95
C GLY A 430 -9.98 5.20 -22.49
N ARG A 431 -9.16 5.72 -21.56
CA ARG A 431 -9.26 7.08 -21.01
C ARG A 431 -8.18 8.00 -21.56
N ARG A 432 -8.32 9.30 -21.29
CA ARG A 432 -7.31 10.32 -21.65
C ARG A 432 -6.84 11.04 -20.39
N ALA A 433 -5.53 11.22 -20.24
CA ALA A 433 -4.94 12.02 -19.16
C ALA A 433 -5.07 13.52 -19.47
N ARG A 434 -6.17 14.14 -19.05
CA ARG A 434 -6.46 15.57 -19.32
C ARG A 434 -6.04 16.50 -18.18
N LEU A 435 -5.93 15.97 -16.96
CA LEU A 435 -5.64 16.77 -15.79
C LEU A 435 -4.19 17.24 -15.79
N ARG A 436 -3.95 18.40 -15.19
CA ARG A 436 -2.62 18.96 -14.96
C ARG A 436 -2.50 19.31 -13.49
N VAL A 437 -1.52 18.74 -12.82
CA VAL A 437 -1.22 19.03 -11.42
C VAL A 437 0.04 19.89 -11.39
N PRO A 438 -0.05 21.16 -10.98
CA PRO A 438 1.13 22.02 -10.83
C PRO A 438 2.12 21.47 -9.81
N ALA A 439 3.42 21.55 -10.09
CA ALA A 439 4.47 21.04 -9.20
C ALA A 439 4.43 21.72 -7.82
N TRP A 440 4.28 23.05 -7.79
CA TRP A 440 4.20 23.84 -6.56
C TRP A 440 3.11 23.37 -5.59
N LEU A 441 2.00 22.83 -6.12
CA LEU A 441 0.91 22.32 -5.30
C LEU A 441 1.34 21.06 -4.55
N LEU A 442 2.04 20.15 -5.24
CA LEU A 442 2.59 18.94 -4.62
C LEU A 442 3.71 19.27 -3.64
N GLU A 443 4.59 20.20 -3.99
CA GLU A 443 5.68 20.67 -3.12
C GLU A 443 5.13 21.25 -1.81
N ARG A 444 4.02 22.00 -1.85
CA ARG A 444 3.38 22.53 -0.64
C ARG A 444 2.74 21.45 0.22
N LEU A 445 2.14 20.42 -0.39
CA LEU A 445 1.42 19.36 0.34
C LEU A 445 2.34 18.26 0.89
N LEU A 446 3.37 17.90 0.12
CA LEU A 446 4.22 16.73 0.37
C LEU A 446 5.64 17.11 0.83
N GLY A 447 5.99 18.41 0.76
CA GLY A 447 7.33 18.89 1.06
C GLY A 447 8.37 18.29 0.10
N GLU A 448 9.53 17.95 0.63
CA GLU A 448 10.63 17.32 -0.12
C GLU A 448 10.23 15.98 -0.78
N MET A 449 9.26 15.24 -0.23
CA MET A 449 8.78 13.99 -0.86
C MET A 449 8.18 14.25 -2.25
N ALA A 450 7.70 15.48 -2.53
CA ALA A 450 7.18 15.85 -3.83
C ALA A 450 8.22 15.67 -4.95
N GLU A 451 9.52 15.76 -4.64
CA GLU A 451 10.60 15.57 -5.62
C GLU A 451 10.52 14.20 -6.31
N LEU A 452 10.04 13.16 -5.61
CA LEU A 452 9.83 11.83 -6.21
C LEU A 452 8.79 11.82 -7.34
N LEU A 453 7.89 12.82 -7.36
CA LEU A 453 6.79 12.93 -8.32
C LEU A 453 7.02 14.04 -9.35
N THR A 454 7.61 15.15 -8.92
CA THR A 454 7.83 16.35 -9.73
C THR A 454 9.14 16.30 -10.51
N GLN A 455 10.08 15.48 -10.08
CA GLN A 455 11.38 15.30 -10.71
C GLN A 455 11.59 13.83 -11.12
N GLY A 456 12.72 13.54 -11.77
CA GLY A 456 13.03 12.19 -12.19
C GLY A 456 14.38 12.04 -12.87
N GLN A 457 14.82 10.79 -12.98
CA GLN A 457 16.16 10.44 -13.43
C GLN A 457 16.11 9.61 -14.72
N ARG A 458 16.92 9.97 -15.71
CA ARG A 458 17.07 9.18 -16.94
C ARG A 458 18.08 8.06 -16.69
N VAL A 459 17.62 6.94 -16.15
CA VAL A 459 18.47 5.80 -15.75
C VAL A 459 18.48 4.71 -16.82
N ALA A 460 19.64 4.09 -17.05
CA ALA A 460 19.80 2.95 -17.94
C ALA A 460 20.30 1.69 -17.18
N PRO A 461 19.77 0.49 -17.49
CA PRO A 461 20.15 -0.77 -16.84
C PRO A 461 21.39 -1.41 -17.49
N ILE A 462 22.51 -0.69 -17.54
CA ILE A 462 23.68 -1.10 -18.34
C ILE A 462 24.31 -2.38 -17.80
N VAL A 463 24.44 -2.52 -16.48
CA VAL A 463 25.06 -3.69 -15.86
C VAL A 463 24.21 -4.94 -16.06
N ALA A 464 22.88 -4.84 -15.85
CA ALA A 464 21.96 -5.96 -16.06
C ALA A 464 21.97 -6.43 -17.52
N LEU A 465 21.90 -5.50 -18.48
CA LEU A 465 21.91 -5.83 -19.91
C LEU A 465 23.24 -6.47 -20.35
N ARG A 466 24.38 -5.96 -19.86
CA ARG A 466 25.71 -6.53 -20.17
C ARG A 466 25.90 -7.92 -19.58
N ALA A 467 25.32 -8.19 -18.42
CA ALA A 467 25.32 -9.52 -17.81
C ALA A 467 24.38 -10.51 -18.54
N GLY A 468 23.61 -10.06 -19.54
CA GLY A 468 22.72 -10.89 -20.34
C GLY A 468 21.29 -11.00 -19.82
N PHE A 469 20.91 -10.19 -18.82
CA PHE A 469 19.53 -10.14 -18.35
C PHE A 469 18.60 -9.61 -19.45
N ARG A 470 17.45 -10.26 -19.64
CA ARG A 470 16.46 -9.89 -20.65
C ARG A 470 15.16 -9.51 -19.95
N PHE A 471 14.71 -8.28 -20.19
CA PHE A 471 13.42 -7.80 -19.71
C PHE A 471 12.30 -8.43 -20.54
N ALA A 472 11.34 -9.08 -19.88
CA ALA A 472 10.12 -9.58 -20.48
C ALA A 472 9.19 -8.42 -20.89
N TYR A 473 9.25 -7.29 -20.16
CA TYR A 473 8.43 -6.11 -20.42
C TYR A 473 9.31 -4.87 -20.69
N PRO A 474 10.03 -4.83 -21.83
CA PRO A 474 11.00 -3.76 -22.11
C PRO A 474 10.36 -2.42 -22.48
N SER A 475 9.04 -2.37 -22.70
CA SER A 475 8.34 -1.13 -23.06
C SER A 475 7.07 -0.93 -22.24
N LEU A 476 6.78 0.33 -21.92
CA LEU A 476 5.68 0.70 -21.05
C LEU A 476 4.31 0.23 -21.57
N PRO A 477 3.99 0.36 -22.88
CA PRO A 477 2.70 -0.12 -23.39
C PRO A 477 2.52 -1.63 -23.25
N VAL A 478 3.60 -2.42 -23.34
CA VAL A 478 3.53 -3.90 -23.17
C VAL A 478 3.30 -4.24 -21.70
N ALA A 479 4.07 -3.65 -20.80
CA ALA A 479 3.91 -3.81 -19.35
C ALA A 479 2.48 -3.47 -18.90
N LEU A 480 2.00 -2.29 -19.30
CA LEU A 480 0.69 -1.80 -18.88
C LEU A 480 -0.48 -2.62 -19.44
N ARG A 481 -0.38 -3.14 -20.68
CA ARG A 481 -1.41 -4.04 -21.22
C ARG A 481 -1.50 -5.35 -20.46
N GLN A 482 -0.38 -5.93 -20.08
CA GLN A 482 -0.37 -7.14 -19.26
C GLN A 482 -1.00 -6.88 -17.90
N LEU A 483 -0.63 -5.77 -17.26
CA LEU A 483 -1.19 -5.38 -15.97
C LEU A 483 -2.72 -5.19 -16.09
N ALA A 484 -3.19 -4.44 -17.08
CA ALA A 484 -4.63 -4.20 -17.27
C ALA A 484 -5.43 -5.49 -17.55
N ALA A 485 -4.82 -6.46 -18.24
CA ALA A 485 -5.45 -7.75 -18.54
C ALA A 485 -5.54 -8.68 -17.32
N ALA A 486 -4.61 -8.59 -16.36
CA ALA A 486 -4.62 -9.40 -15.15
C ALA A 486 -5.73 -8.99 -14.15
N ASP A 487 -6.32 -7.81 -14.34
CA ASP A 487 -7.41 -7.25 -13.52
C ASP A 487 -8.82 -7.49 -14.11
N ALA A 488 -8.91 -7.98 -15.35
CA ALA A 488 -10.16 -8.26 -16.07
C ALA A 488 -10.55 -9.73 -15.93
#